data_AF-A0A820QAF3-F1
#
_entry.id   AF-A0A820QAF3-F1
#
_cell.length_a   1.000
_cell.length_b   1.000
_cell.length_c   1.000
_cell.angle_alpha   90.00
_cell.angle_beta   90.00
_cell.angle_gamma   90.00
#
_symmetry.space_group_name_H-M   'P 1'
#
loop_
_entity.id
_entity.type
_entity.pdbx_description
1 polymer ?
#
loop_
_entity_poly.entity_id
_entity_poly.type
_entity_poly.pdbx_seq_one_letter_code
_entity_poly.pdbx_strand_id
1 'polypeptide(L)'
;MNNLAKKPSAEHAQILDQFIKEAEQRWDIPSITAQVLRSQRQRRFTDAALRIGQWKPWDHQPFKDASKHYIRSVAPILDDLEYLARYPRTAEIPPSALKTKMELENSASMQKNVADV
;
A
#
# COMPACT_ATOMS: atom_id res chain seq x y z
N MET A 1 7.86 19.73 -34.68
CA MET A 1 8.86 19.24 -33.70
C MET A 1 10.23 19.24 -34.36
N ASN A 2 11.23 19.91 -33.77
CA ASN A 2 12.60 19.99 -34.31
C ASN A 2 13.59 19.37 -33.29
N ASN A 3 14.39 18.39 -33.70
CA ASN A 3 15.41 17.78 -32.86
C ASN A 3 16.74 18.52 -33.05
N LEU A 4 17.11 19.32 -32.05
CA LEU A 4 18.29 20.19 -32.09
C LEU A 4 19.63 19.44 -32.02
N ALA A 5 19.63 18.18 -31.57
CA ALA A 5 20.84 17.35 -31.56
C ALA A 5 21.24 16.86 -32.96
N LYS A 6 20.29 16.79 -33.91
CA LYS A 6 20.56 16.32 -35.28
C LYS A 6 21.01 17.41 -36.24
N LYS A 7 20.78 18.69 -35.91
CA LYS A 7 21.20 19.87 -36.69
C LYS A 7 21.59 21.01 -35.73
N PRO A 8 22.72 20.90 -35.02
CA PRO A 8 23.07 21.90 -34.02
C PRO A 8 23.55 23.20 -34.69
N SER A 9 22.94 24.32 -34.30
CA SER A 9 23.60 25.63 -34.37
C SER A 9 24.86 25.60 -33.49
N ALA A 10 25.82 26.50 -33.72
CA ALA A 10 27.05 26.57 -32.93
C ALA A 10 26.79 26.61 -31.40
N GLU A 11 25.74 27.33 -30.98
CA GLU A 11 25.30 27.41 -29.57
C GLU A 11 24.73 26.07 -29.06
N HIS A 12 23.95 25.37 -29.87
CA HIS A 12 23.35 24.09 -29.49
C HIS A 12 24.37 22.94 -29.43
N ALA A 13 25.44 23.00 -30.22
CA ALA A 13 26.53 22.04 -30.16
C ALA A 13 27.25 22.08 -28.81
N GLN A 14 27.50 23.27 -28.26
CA GLN A 14 28.15 23.44 -26.96
C GLN A 14 27.28 22.91 -25.81
N ILE A 15 25.98 23.20 -25.84
CA ILE A 15 25.02 22.71 -24.85
C ILE A 15 24.92 21.17 -24.90
N LEU A 16 24.92 20.58 -26.10
CA LEU A 16 24.91 19.13 -26.27
C LEU A 16 26.15 18.48 -25.66
N ASP A 17 27.34 19.05 -25.88
CA ASP A 17 28.60 18.53 -25.31
C ASP A 17 28.60 18.59 -23.77
N GLN A 18 28.05 19.66 -23.19
CA GLN A 18 27.87 19.76 -21.73
C GLN A 18 26.96 18.65 -21.19
N PHE A 19 25.84 18.37 -21.86
CA PHE A 19 24.94 17.29 -21.45
C PHE A 19 25.56 15.91 -21.62
N ILE A 20 26.36 15.68 -22.66
CA ILE A 20 27.07 14.40 -22.85
C ILE A 20 28.05 14.20 -21.69
N LYS A 21 28.85 15.21 -21.35
CA LYS A 21 29.79 15.14 -20.21
C LYS A 21 29.09 14.89 -18.89
N GLU A 22 27.98 15.58 -18.63
CA GLU A 22 27.18 15.35 -17.44
C GLU A 22 26.63 13.91 -17.39
N ALA A 23 26.16 13.39 -18.53
CA ALA A 23 25.65 12.03 -18.62
C ALA A 23 26.75 10.99 -18.37
N GLU A 24 27.94 11.18 -18.96
CA GLU A 24 29.10 10.30 -18.76
C GLU A 24 29.60 10.32 -17.31
N GLN A 25 29.50 11.45 -16.61
CA GLN A 25 29.85 11.55 -15.19
C GLN A 25 28.85 10.83 -14.28
N ARG A 26 27.56 10.88 -14.62
CA ARG A 26 26.49 10.28 -13.80
C ARG A 26 26.29 8.79 -14.07
N TRP A 27 26.50 8.36 -15.31
CA TRP A 27 26.16 7.01 -15.75
C TRP A 27 27.30 6.35 -16.52
N ASP A 28 27.80 5.25 -15.96
CA ASP A 28 28.64 4.31 -16.68
C ASP A 28 27.76 3.45 -17.61
N ILE A 29 27.55 3.95 -18.84
CA ILE A 29 26.70 3.30 -19.84
C ILE A 29 27.17 1.87 -20.17
N PRO A 30 28.48 1.59 -20.38
CA PRO A 30 28.97 0.22 -20.56
C PRO A 30 28.61 -0.71 -19.40
N SER A 31 28.84 -0.29 -18.15
CA SER A 31 28.55 -1.10 -16.97
C SER A 31 27.05 -1.37 -16.83
N ILE A 32 26.22 -0.34 -16.97
CA ILE A 32 24.76 -0.48 -16.93
C ILE A 32 24.28 -1.47 -18.01
N THR A 33 24.80 -1.33 -19.23
CA THR A 33 24.46 -2.24 -20.34
C THR A 33 24.82 -3.69 -20.01
N ALA A 34 26.02 -3.93 -19.47
CA ALA A 34 26.43 -5.27 -19.05
C ALA A 34 25.53 -5.86 -17.95
N GLN A 35 25.17 -5.05 -16.95
CA GLN A 35 24.27 -5.45 -15.86
C GLN A 35 22.87 -5.79 -16.37
N VAL A 36 22.33 -4.97 -17.27
CA VAL A 36 21.02 -5.22 -17.90
C VAL A 36 21.05 -6.51 -18.70
N LEU A 37 22.06 -6.72 -19.54
CA LEU A 37 22.20 -7.96 -20.32
C LEU A 37 22.31 -9.20 -19.42
N ARG A 38 23.07 -9.11 -18.32
CA ARG A 38 23.16 -10.18 -17.33
C ARG A 38 21.80 -10.48 -16.69
N SER A 39 21.09 -9.44 -16.24
CA SER A 39 19.75 -9.56 -15.64
C SER A 39 18.74 -10.18 -16.61
N GLN A 40 18.80 -9.81 -17.90
CA GLN A 40 17.96 -10.40 -18.92
C GLN A 40 18.25 -11.89 -19.14
N ARG A 41 19.53 -12.28 -19.23
CA ARG A 41 19.92 -13.70 -19.41
C ARG A 41 19.46 -14.56 -18.24
N GLN A 42 19.65 -14.08 -17.01
CA GLN A 42 19.21 -14.77 -15.81
C GLN A 42 17.69 -14.95 -15.78
N ARG A 43 16.92 -13.91 -16.08
CA ARG A 43 15.45 -13.99 -16.12
C ARG A 43 14.95 -14.95 -17.19
N ARG A 44 15.53 -14.95 -18.39
CA ARG A 44 15.16 -15.92 -19.45
C ARG A 44 15.41 -17.36 -19.02
N PHE A 45 16.54 -17.62 -18.36
CA PHE A 45 16.85 -18.95 -17.84
C PHE A 45 15.85 -19.36 -16.75
N THR A 46 15.58 -18.50 -15.77
CA THR A 46 14.62 -18.79 -14.69
C THR A 46 13.18 -18.95 -15.21
N ASP A 47 12.72 -18.10 -16.14
CA ASP A 47 11.39 -18.21 -16.76
C ASP A 47 11.25 -19.53 -17.54
N ALA A 48 12.27 -19.94 -18.28
CA ALA A 48 12.26 -21.23 -18.97
C ALA A 48 12.14 -22.41 -17.99
N ALA A 49 12.86 -22.36 -16.85
CA ALA A 49 12.78 -23.39 -15.82
C ALA A 49 11.41 -23.41 -15.09
N LEU A 50 10.85 -22.25 -14.76
CA LEU A 50 9.57 -22.12 -14.05
C LEU A 50 8.36 -22.55 -14.90
N ARG A 51 8.49 -22.56 -16.22
CA ARG A 51 7.47 -23.05 -17.15
C ARG A 51 7.38 -24.57 -17.23
N ILE A 52 8.35 -25.29 -16.68
CA ILE A 52 8.37 -26.76 -16.71
C ILE A 52 7.62 -27.29 -15.48
N GLY A 53 6.61 -28.12 -15.69
CA GLY A 53 5.82 -28.74 -14.63
C GLY A 53 4.61 -27.91 -14.21
N GLN A 54 4.36 -27.81 -12.90
CA GLN A 54 3.20 -27.09 -12.37
C GLN A 54 3.48 -25.59 -12.28
N TRP A 55 2.69 -24.80 -13.01
CA TRP A 55 2.73 -23.34 -12.96
C TRP A 55 2.32 -22.82 -11.58
N LYS A 56 3.15 -21.95 -10.98
CA LYS A 56 2.85 -21.27 -9.72
C LYS A 56 2.74 -19.76 -9.98
N PRO A 57 1.53 -19.16 -9.90
CA PRO A 57 1.36 -17.73 -10.14
C PRO A 57 2.03 -16.91 -9.02
N TRP A 58 2.49 -15.71 -9.35
CA TRP A 58 3.04 -14.74 -8.40
C TRP A 58 2.08 -13.58 -8.09
N ASP A 59 0.88 -13.62 -8.67
CA ASP A 59 -0.14 -12.62 -8.42
C ASP A 59 -0.54 -12.66 -6.95
N HIS A 60 -0.54 -11.48 -6.31
CA HIS A 60 -0.98 -11.35 -4.94
C HIS A 60 -2.49 -11.61 -4.88
N GLN A 61 -2.89 -12.69 -4.19
CA GLN A 61 -4.28 -12.98 -3.90
C GLN A 61 -4.64 -12.39 -2.53
N PRO A 62 -5.37 -11.27 -2.44
CA PRO A 62 -5.80 -10.74 -1.16
C PRO A 62 -6.79 -11.71 -0.51
N PHE A 63 -6.47 -12.20 0.68
CA PHE A 63 -7.37 -13.05 1.44
C PHE A 63 -8.37 -12.18 2.21
N LYS A 64 -9.65 -12.40 1.91
CA LYS A 64 -10.76 -11.82 2.67
C LYS A 64 -11.57 -12.97 3.25
N ASP A 65 -11.53 -13.12 4.56
CA ASP A 65 -12.27 -14.14 5.28
C ASP A 65 -13.78 -13.86 5.22
N ALA A 66 -14.47 -14.44 4.23
CA ALA A 66 -15.89 -14.23 3.99
C ALA A 66 -16.78 -14.63 5.18
N SER A 67 -16.29 -15.48 6.08
CA SER A 67 -17.01 -15.87 7.31
C SER A 67 -17.11 -14.72 8.33
N LYS A 68 -16.21 -13.74 8.24
CA LYS A 68 -16.14 -12.56 9.12
C LYS A 68 -16.60 -11.26 8.45
N HIS A 69 -16.92 -11.32 7.15
CA HIS A 69 -17.42 -10.16 6.43
C HIS A 69 -18.94 -10.06 6.57
N TYR A 70 -19.43 -8.82 6.72
CA TYR A 70 -20.86 -8.48 6.82
C TYR A 70 -21.56 -9.13 8.02
N ILE A 71 -22.90 -9.00 8.04
CA ILE A 71 -23.74 -9.56 9.09
C ILE A 71 -23.66 -11.09 9.06
N ARG A 72 -23.37 -11.68 10.22
CA ARG A 72 -23.19 -13.12 10.43
C ARG A 72 -23.76 -13.50 11.79
N SER A 73 -24.31 -14.71 11.90
CA SER A 73 -24.98 -15.23 13.11
C SER A 73 -24.07 -15.39 14.34
N VAL A 74 -22.76 -15.19 14.21
CA VAL A 74 -21.75 -15.45 15.25
C VAL A 74 -21.40 -14.16 16.04
N ALA A 75 -21.75 -12.98 15.54
CA ALA A 75 -21.50 -11.71 16.23
C ALA A 75 -22.74 -11.31 17.08
N PRO A 76 -22.58 -10.95 18.36
CA PRO A 76 -23.72 -10.83 19.27
C PRO A 76 -24.56 -9.55 19.15
N ILE A 77 -24.16 -8.55 18.35
CA ILE A 77 -24.88 -7.27 18.26
C ILE A 77 -24.87 -6.75 16.82
N LEU A 78 -26.04 -6.74 16.19
CA LEU A 78 -26.27 -6.28 14.80
C LEU A 78 -26.05 -4.76 14.67
N ASP A 79 -26.59 -3.99 15.62
CA ASP A 79 -26.60 -2.52 15.61
C ASP A 79 -25.17 -1.92 15.58
N ASP A 80 -24.21 -2.58 16.24
CA ASP A 80 -22.82 -2.13 16.31
C ASP A 80 -22.11 -2.26 14.97
N LEU A 81 -22.36 -3.36 14.26
CA LEU A 81 -21.77 -3.61 12.94
C LEU A 81 -22.31 -2.61 11.91
N GLU A 82 -23.60 -2.31 11.95
CA GLU A 82 -24.22 -1.32 11.07
C GLU A 82 -23.67 0.10 11.32
N TYR A 83 -23.50 0.47 12.59
CA TYR A 83 -22.90 1.75 12.97
C TYR A 83 -21.44 1.86 12.49
N LEU A 84 -20.63 0.83 12.68
CA LEU A 84 -19.20 0.82 12.31
C LEU A 84 -18.98 0.78 10.79
N ALA A 85 -19.87 0.11 10.04
CA ALA A 85 -19.76 -0.01 8.59
C ALA A 85 -20.17 1.27 7.84
N ARG A 86 -20.88 2.19 8.49
CA ARG A 86 -21.41 3.41 7.86
C ARG A 86 -20.46 4.60 8.02
N TYR A 87 -20.21 5.30 6.91
CA TYR A 87 -19.46 6.56 6.91
C TYR A 87 -20.12 7.59 5.97
N PRO A 88 -20.45 8.83 6.43
CA PRO A 88 -20.29 9.33 7.79
C PRO A 88 -21.23 8.64 8.78
N ARG A 89 -20.81 8.56 10.06
CA ARG A 89 -21.57 7.87 11.11
C ARG A 89 -22.90 8.57 11.39
N THR A 90 -23.93 7.78 11.72
CA THR A 90 -25.22 8.31 12.15
C THR A 90 -25.13 8.96 13.52
N ALA A 91 -26.03 9.91 13.81
CA ALA A 91 -26.14 10.54 15.12
C ALA A 91 -26.64 9.57 16.20
N GLU A 92 -27.30 8.49 15.79
CA GLU A 92 -27.79 7.42 16.67
C GLU A 92 -26.63 6.49 17.03
N ILE A 93 -26.26 6.54 18.32
CA ILE A 93 -25.20 5.70 18.91
C ILE A 93 -25.84 4.38 19.34
N PRO A 94 -25.29 3.21 18.95
CA PRO A 94 -25.88 1.94 19.33
C PRO A 94 -25.85 1.72 20.86
N PRO A 95 -26.84 1.01 21.41
CA PRO A 95 -27.03 0.88 22.85
C PRO A 95 -25.89 0.19 23.60
N SER A 96 -25.07 -0.61 22.92
CA SER A 96 -23.85 -1.22 23.49
C SER A 96 -22.83 -0.15 23.92
N ALA A 97 -22.68 0.93 23.15
CA ALA A 97 -21.73 2.02 23.39
C ALA A 97 -22.22 2.99 24.48
N LEU A 98 -23.52 2.98 24.80
CA LEU A 98 -24.10 3.73 25.92
C LEU A 98 -23.88 3.05 27.27
N LYS A 99 -23.79 1.71 27.31
CA LYS A 99 -23.59 0.94 28.55
C LYS A 99 -22.25 1.25 29.22
N THR A 100 -21.19 1.44 28.44
CA THR A 100 -19.84 1.74 28.94
C THR A 100 -19.79 3.05 29.73
N LYS A 101 -20.60 4.05 29.35
CA LYS A 101 -20.60 5.36 30.02
C LYS A 101 -21.35 5.33 31.35
N MET A 102 -22.49 4.64 31.43
CA MET A 102 -23.21 4.42 32.70
C MET A 102 -22.42 3.53 33.66
N GLU A 103 -21.73 2.50 33.18
CA GLU A 103 -20.90 1.63 34.03
C GLU A 103 -19.68 2.38 34.60
N LEU A 104 -19.05 3.26 33.81
CA LEU A 104 -17.95 4.13 34.28
C LEU A 104 -18.43 5.20 35.27
N GLU A 105 -19.59 5.81 35.04
CA GLU A 105 -20.19 6.80 35.95
C GLU A 105 -20.68 6.17 37.27
N ASN A 106 -21.24 4.95 37.21
CA ASN A 106 -21.67 4.20 38.40
C ASN A 106 -20.47 3.65 39.21
N SER A 107 -19.36 3.29 38.55
CA SER A 107 -18.13 2.90 39.25
C SER A 107 -17.46 4.08 39.96
N ALA A 108 -17.56 5.29 39.38
CA ALA A 108 -17.04 6.51 39.97
C ALA A 108 -17.87 7.04 41.15
N SER A 109 -19.19 6.79 41.17
CA SER A 109 -20.06 7.12 42.31
C SER A 109 -19.88 6.14 43.48
N MET A 110 -19.62 4.88 43.19
CA MET A 110 -19.38 3.84 44.20
C MET A 110 -18.08 4.06 44.98
N GLN A 111 -17.04 4.63 44.36
CA GLN A 111 -15.78 4.97 45.04
C GLN A 111 -15.88 6.19 45.97
N LYS A 112 -16.82 7.12 45.73
CA LYS A 112 -17.03 8.29 46.60
C LYS A 112 -17.75 7.96 47.91
N ASN A 113 -18.65 6.97 47.90
CA ASN A 113 -19.38 6.57 49.11
C ASN A 113 -18.55 5.72 50.09
N VAL A 114 -17.42 5.15 49.66
CA VAL A 114 -16.53 4.35 50.52
C VAL A 114 -15.51 5.24 51.25
N ALA A 115 -15.32 6.48 50.81
CA ALA A 115 -14.40 7.44 51.43
C ALA A 115 -15.05 8.35 52.49
N ASP A 116 -16.37 8.22 52.71
CA ASP A 116 -17.19 9.07 53.60
C ASP A 116 -17.83 8.26 54.77
N VAL A 117 -17.29 7.07 55.07
CA VAL A 117 -17.58 6.24 56.26
C VAL A 117 -16.29 6.02 57.02
#